data_AF-A0A941TYZ3-F1
#
_entry.id   AF-A0A941TYZ3-F1
#
_cell.length_a   1.000
_cell.length_b   1.000
_cell.length_c   1.000
_cell.angle_alpha   90.00
_cell.angle_beta   90.00
_cell.angle_gamma   90.00
#
_symmetry.space_group_name_H-M   'P 1'
#
loop_
_entity.id
_entity.type
_entity.pdbx_description
1 polymer ?
#
loop_
_entity_poly.entity_id
_entity_poly.type
_entity_poly.pdbx_seq_one_letter_code
_entity_poly.pdbx_strand_id
1 'polypeptide(L)' 'MLRLREAPGVSAPMIAEETGEMLATARYHLLVLEDEGLVEVAEVLDDPETGGILQIFRATPSAPTFH' A
#
# COMPACT_ATOMS: atom_id res chain seq x y z
N MET A 1 15.90 -19.20 13.90
CA MET A 1 14.60 -18.53 13.71
C MET A 1 14.79 -17.38 12.75
N LEU A 2 14.40 -17.56 11.49
CA LEU A 2 14.47 -16.52 10.47
C LEU A 2 13.33 -15.54 10.75
N ARG A 3 13.64 -14.30 11.16
CA ARG A 3 12.63 -13.24 11.21
C ARG A 3 12.26 -12.90 9.77
N LEU A 4 11.10 -13.36 9.31
CA LEU A 4 10.45 -12.80 8.12
C LEU A 4 10.33 -11.29 8.42
N ARG A 5 11.15 -10.47 7.76
CA ARG A 5 10.96 -9.03 7.78
C ARG A 5 9.63 -8.82 7.08
N GLU A 6 8.61 -8.41 7.82
CA GLU A 6 7.37 -7.90 7.24
C GLU A 6 7.78 -6.84 6.22
N ALA A 7 7.37 -7.02 4.96
CA ALA A 7 7.66 -6.02 3.93
C ALA A 7 7.13 -4.68 4.44
N PRO A 8 7.90 -3.58 4.32
CA PRO A 8 7.41 -2.28 4.76
C PRO A 8 6.11 -2.00 4.01
N GLY A 9 5.03 -1.77 4.75
CA GLY A 9 3.75 -1.42 4.16
C GLY A 9 3.83 -0.07 3.45
N VAL A 10 3.00 0.13 2.44
CA VAL A 10 2.97 1.34 1.62
C VAL A 10 1.60 2.00 1.67
N SER A 11 1.56 3.32 1.52
CA SER A 11 0.32 4.08 1.47
C SER A 11 0.18 4.83 0.15
N ALA A 12 -1.05 5.18 -0.23
CA ALA A 12 -1.27 5.93 -1.47
C ALA A 12 -0.53 7.29 -1.53
N PRO A 13 -0.46 8.09 -0.44
CA PRO A 13 0.36 9.30 -0.41
C PRO A 13 1.85 9.05 -0.64
N MET A 14 2.41 8.02 0.00
CA MET A 14 3.82 7.64 -0.17
C MET A 14 4.11 7.28 -1.63
N ILE A 15 3.27 6.45 -2.25
CA ILE A 15 3.42 6.07 -3.66
C ILE A 15 3.32 7.30 -4.57
N ALA A 16 2.35 8.18 -4.33
CA ALA A 16 2.17 9.40 -5.12
C ALA A 16 3.41 10.30 -5.06
N GLU A 17 3.99 10.47 -3.87
CA GLU A 17 5.22 11.24 -3.67
C GLU A 17 6.42 10.59 -4.38
N GLU A 18 6.64 9.29 -4.17
CA GLU A 18 7.80 8.57 -4.72
C GLU A 18 7.77 8.47 -6.24
N THR A 19 6.59 8.28 -6.82
CA THR A 19 6.41 8.11 -8.28
C THR A 19 6.17 9.42 -9.02
N GLY A 20 5.84 10.50 -8.31
CA GLY A 20 5.40 11.76 -8.91
C GLY A 20 4.00 11.69 -9.52
N GLU A 21 3.24 10.63 -9.24
CA GLU A 21 1.87 10.46 -9.70
C GLU A 21 0.87 11.24 -8.84
N MET A 22 -0.33 11.44 -9.38
CA MET A 22 -1.43 12.01 -8.59
C MET A 22 -1.88 11.03 -7.50
N LEU A 23 -2.25 11.54 -6.32
CA LEU A 23 -2.81 10.74 -5.23
C LEU A 23 -4.01 9.89 -5.66
N ALA A 24 -4.87 10.42 -6.52
CA ALA A 24 -6.01 9.68 -7.07
C ALA A 24 -5.58 8.48 -7.93
N THR A 25 -4.50 8.62 -8.72
CA THR A 25 -3.91 7.55 -9.52
C THR A 25 -3.33 6.46 -8.60
N ALA A 26 -2.56 6.84 -7.58
CA ALA A 26 -2.00 5.90 -6.62
C ALA A 26 -3.09 5.10 -5.88
N ARG A 27 -4.17 5.78 -5.45
CA ARG A 27 -5.34 5.13 -4.84
C ARG A 27 -6.03 4.16 -5.80
N TYR A 28 -6.23 4.57 -7.05
CA TYR A 28 -6.85 3.71 -8.06
C TYR A 28 -6.03 2.45 -8.31
N HIS A 29 -4.70 2.57 -8.44
CA HIS A 29 -3.84 1.40 -8.61
C HIS A 29 -3.88 0.46 -7.40
N LEU A 30 -3.84 0.99 -6.18
CA LEU A 30 -3.96 0.15 -4.98
C LEU A 30 -5.30 -0.59 -4.90
N LEU A 31 -6.39 0.07 -5.29
CA LEU A 31 -7.71 -0.56 -5.35
C LEU A 31 -7.74 -1.73 -6.36
N VAL A 32 -7.17 -1.55 -7.55
CA VAL A 32 -7.08 -2.61 -8.56
C VAL A 32 -6.21 -3.77 -8.05
N LEU A 33 -5.06 -3.48 -7.45
CA LEU A 33 -4.18 -4.51 -6.91
C LEU A 33 -4.80 -5.26 -5.72
N GLU A 34 -5.63 -4.60 -4.92
CA GLU A 34 -6.39 -5.23 -3.84
C GLU A 34 -7.49 -6.14 -4.39
N ASP A 35 -8.24 -5.69 -5.40
CA ASP A 35 -9.28 -6.48 -6.08
C ASP A 35 -8.69 -7.74 -6.75
N GLU A 36 -7.48 -7.63 -7.30
CA GLU A 36 -6.73 -8.76 -7.84
C GLU A 36 -6.09 -9.67 -6.77
N GLY A 37 -6.20 -9.30 -5.48
CA GLY A 37 -5.62 -10.05 -4.36
C GLY A 37 -4.09 -10.03 -4.32
N LEU A 38 -3.46 -9.02 -4.94
CA LEU A 38 -2.01 -8.83 -4.97
C LEU A 38 -1.52 -7.99 -3.79
N VAL A 39 -2.38 -7.15 -3.24
CA VAL A 39 -2.12 -6.44 -1.98
C VAL A 39 -3.31 -6.61 -1.03
N GLU A 40 -3.07 -6.39 0.26
CA GLU A 40 -4.09 -6.35 1.29
C GLU A 40 -3.86 -5.16 2.22
N VAL A 41 -4.93 -4.59 2.77
CA VAL A 41 -4.82 -3.58 3.84
C VAL A 41 -4.26 -4.26 5.09
N ALA A 42 -3.03 -3.91 5.44
CA ALA A 42 -2.35 -4.37 6.65
C ALA A 42 -2.83 -3.60 7.88
N GLU A 43 -2.96 -2.28 7.75
CA GLU A 43 -3.30 -1.38 8.84
C GLU A 43 -4.16 -0.22 8.35
N VAL A 44 -4.99 0.30 9.26
CA VAL A 44 -5.83 1.48 9.06
C VAL A 44 -5.53 2.43 10.21
N LEU A 45 -5.05 3.62 9.87
CA LEU A 45 -4.62 4.64 10.82
C LEU A 45 -5.46 5.91 10.63
N ASP A 46 -5.59 6.70 11.68
CA ASP A 46 -6.06 8.08 11.54
C ASP A 46 -4.96 8.90 10.87
N ASP A 47 -5.32 9.68 9.86
CA ASP A 47 -4.43 10.62 9.19
C ASP A 47 -4.47 11.96 9.93
N PRO A 48 -3.42 12.33 10.70
CA PRO A 48 -3.42 13.56 11.48
C PRO A 48 -3.34 14.82 10.60
N GLU A 49 -2.91 14.71 9.34
CA GLU A 49 -2.77 15.85 8.44
C GLU A 49 -4.10 16.21 7.79
N THR A 50 -4.87 15.20 7.39
CA THR A 50 -6.15 15.39 6.70
C THR A 50 -7.37 15.22 7.59
N GLY A 51 -7.20 14.67 8.80
CA GLY A 51 -8.30 14.24 9.67
C GLY A 51 -9.08 13.05 9.10
N GLY A 52 -8.52 12.37 8.11
CA GLY A 52 -9.11 11.23 7.42
C GLY A 52 -8.54 9.89 7.88
N ILE A 53 -8.67 8.88 7.02
CA ILE A 53 -8.12 7.55 7.24
C ILE A 53 -6.95 7.31 6.28
N LEU A 54 -5.86 6.78 6.81
CA LEU A 54 -4.69 6.30 6.06
C LEU A 54 -4.66 4.77 6.05
N GLN A 55 -4.79 4.18 4.87
CA GLN A 55 -4.63 2.74 4.69
C GLN A 55 -3.18 2.40 4.34
N ILE A 56 -2.64 1.41 5.04
CA ILE A 56 -1.32 0.83 4.79
C ILE A 56 -1.52 -0.52 4.11
N PHE A 57 -0.96 -0.68 2.92
CA PHE A 57 -1.06 -1.89 2.10
C PHE A 57 0.22 -2.70 2.16
N ARG A 58 0.09 -4.02 2.08
CA ARG A 58 1.22 -4.95 1.93
C ARG A 58 0.98 -5.91 0.76
N ALA A 59 2.05 -6.36 0.14
CA ALA A 59 1.97 -7.42 -0.86
C ALA A 59 1.50 -8.73 -0.22
N THR A 60 0.57 -9.43 -0.87
CA THR A 60 0.17 -10.78 -0.50
C THR A 60 1.20 -11.80 -1.00
N PRO A 61 1.18 -13.05 -0.50
CA PRO A 61 2.05 -14.10 -1.03
C PRO A 61 1.83 -14.45 -2.50
N SER A 62 0.67 -14.07 -3.08
CA SER A 62 0.34 -14.24 -4.50
C SER A 62 0.88 -13.11 -5.38
N ALA A 63 1.38 -12.02 -4.79
CA ALA A 63 1.98 -10.94 -5.55
C ALA A 63 3.21 -11.44 -6.34
N PRO A 64 3.35 -11.08 -7.62
CA PRO A 64 4.54 -11.43 -8.38
C PRO A 64 5.77 -10.76 -7.77
N THR A 65 6.78 -11.56 -7.43
CA THR A 65 8.11 -11.07 -7.06
C THR A 65 8.93 -10.83 -8.31
N PHE A 66 9.25 -9.56 -8.57
CA PHE A 66 10.20 -9.17 -9.62
C PHE A 66 11.60 -9.07 -9.00
N HIS A 67 12.58 -9.74 -9.62
CA HIS A 67 13.99 -9.80 -9.19
C HIS A 67 14.86 -8.83 -10.01
#